data_AF-A0A9D7LBK7-F1
#
_entry.id   AF-A0A9D7LBK7-F1
#
_cell.length_a   1.000
_cell.length_b   1.000
_cell.length_c   1.000
_cell.angle_alpha   90.00
_cell.angle_beta   90.00
_cell.angle_gamma   90.00
#
_symmetry.space_group_name_H-M   'P 1'
#
loop_
_entity.id
_entity.type
_entity.pdbx_description
1 polymer ?
#
loop_
_entity_poly.entity_id
_entity_poly.type
_entity_poly.pdbx_seq_one_letter_code
_entity_poly.pdbx_strand_id
1 'polypeptide(L)'
;MKAFCRYLAVSCLTLIACAEAQAQIAAWEIAGTSAVTSNPKPAGTLGDFIDSASLALGAGITASSAADTFGGSGFNSTALASAITGDQYLSFTITPTTGYAVSFTSLSLLSGVSTATTSFHGEVLSSATGFDSGASLYSYSFSSTSAPLQSITLSGVSALQNVTGPVEFRIYGWRDTGGTSTFRLRSLTGSDLVLNGTVSAVPEPSTYAAILGALTLAGVAMHRRRRSIRR
;
A
#
# COMPACT_ATOMS: atom_id res chain seq x y z
N MET A 1 -29.56 49.84 -31.04
CA MET A 1 -28.39 50.04 -30.15
C MET A 1 -28.64 49.26 -28.87
N LYS A 2 -28.08 48.04 -28.77
CA LYS A 2 -26.91 47.71 -27.92
C LYS A 2 -27.27 47.81 -26.42
N ALA A 3 -27.77 46.74 -25.82
CA ALA A 3 -27.00 45.71 -25.10
C ALA A 3 -26.83 46.04 -23.60
N PHE A 4 -27.56 45.33 -22.74
CA PHE A 4 -27.37 45.22 -21.29
C PHE A 4 -27.96 43.86 -20.88
N CYS A 5 -27.21 42.75 -20.94
CA CYS A 5 -26.19 42.30 -20.00
C CYS A 5 -26.73 42.14 -18.56
N ARG A 6 -26.45 40.96 -17.94
CA ARG A 6 -26.81 40.47 -16.58
C ARG A 6 -28.14 39.68 -16.59
N TYR A 7 -28.19 38.35 -16.44
CA TYR A 7 -27.56 37.50 -15.44
C TYR A 7 -27.43 36.06 -15.97
N LEU A 8 -26.23 35.66 -16.36
CA LEU A 8 -25.87 34.25 -16.47
C LEU A 8 -24.95 33.96 -15.27
N ALA A 9 -25.54 33.56 -14.13
CA ALA A 9 -24.76 33.02 -13.02
C ALA A 9 -24.33 31.60 -13.42
N VAL A 10 -23.21 31.50 -14.13
CA VAL A 10 -22.52 30.24 -14.37
C VAL A 10 -21.83 29.88 -13.06
N SER A 11 -22.50 29.09 -12.23
CA SER A 11 -21.87 28.40 -11.11
C SER A 11 -20.95 27.33 -11.68
N CYS A 12 -19.72 27.70 -12.01
CA CYS A 12 -18.70 26.77 -12.44
C CYS A 12 -18.15 26.07 -11.18
N LEU A 13 -18.79 24.96 -10.79
CA LEU A 13 -18.23 24.06 -9.78
C LEU A 13 -17.12 23.25 -10.47
N THR A 14 -15.89 23.75 -10.39
CA THR A 14 -14.72 23.05 -10.91
C THR A 14 -14.49 21.77 -10.10
N LEU A 15 -14.86 20.63 -10.67
CA LEU A 15 -14.29 19.34 -10.30
C LEU A 15 -12.81 19.39 -10.72
N ILE A 16 -11.94 19.71 -9.76
CA ILE A 16 -10.51 19.56 -9.93
C ILE A 16 -10.25 18.05 -9.94
N ALA A 17 -10.16 17.46 -11.14
CA ALA A 17 -9.49 16.18 -11.30
C ALA A 17 -8.00 16.46 -11.12
N CYS A 18 -7.51 16.32 -9.89
CA CYS A 18 -6.08 16.34 -9.63
C CYS A 18 -5.51 15.08 -10.31
N ALA A 19 -4.59 15.25 -11.26
CA ALA A 19 -3.78 14.15 -11.71
C ALA A 19 -2.85 13.79 -10.54
N GLU A 20 -3.23 12.77 -9.77
CA GLU A 20 -2.44 12.32 -8.63
C GLU A 20 -1.14 11.69 -9.16
N ALA A 21 -0.02 12.39 -8.97
CA ALA A 21 1.29 11.82 -9.18
C ALA A 21 1.48 10.63 -8.23
N GLN A 22 2.09 9.54 -8.71
CA GLN A 22 2.46 8.41 -7.85
C GLN A 22 3.45 8.92 -6.79
N ALA A 23 3.02 8.97 -5.54
CA ALA A 23 3.83 9.42 -4.42
C ALA A 23 4.36 8.20 -3.65
N GLN A 24 5.57 8.34 -3.09
CA GLN A 24 6.09 7.36 -2.14
C GLN A 24 5.25 7.43 -0.86
N ILE A 25 4.58 6.32 -0.53
CA ILE A 25 3.71 6.19 0.66
C ILE A 25 4.54 5.80 1.88
N ALA A 26 5.44 4.84 1.70
CA ALA A 26 6.33 4.40 2.76
C ALA A 26 7.61 3.82 2.17
N ALA A 27 8.71 4.02 2.87
CA ALA A 27 9.98 3.42 2.51
C ALA A 27 10.79 3.01 3.75
N TRP A 28 11.44 1.86 3.65
CA TRP A 28 12.33 1.34 4.68
C TRP A 28 13.75 1.21 4.13
N GLU A 29 14.68 1.83 4.85
CA GLU A 29 16.12 1.64 4.70
C GLU A 29 16.60 0.61 5.72
N ILE A 30 17.30 -0.43 5.24
CA ILE A 30 17.76 -1.57 6.06
C ILE A 30 19.23 -1.41 6.47
N ALA A 31 20.00 -0.50 5.85
CA ALA A 31 21.38 -0.21 6.28
C ALA A 31 21.45 0.13 7.78
N GLY A 32 22.43 -0.44 8.47
CA GLY A 32 22.66 -0.23 9.90
C GLY A 32 21.64 -0.90 10.82
N THR A 33 20.76 -1.76 10.30
CA THR A 33 19.70 -2.41 11.10
C THR A 33 19.94 -3.91 11.28
N SER A 34 19.32 -4.47 12.32
CA SER A 34 19.16 -5.91 12.51
C SER A 34 17.74 -6.19 12.99
N ALA A 35 17.15 -7.31 12.60
CA ALA A 35 15.79 -7.63 13.01
C ALA A 35 15.65 -7.85 14.52
N VAL A 36 16.70 -8.29 15.22
CA VAL A 36 16.65 -8.48 16.69
C VAL A 36 16.45 -7.16 17.44
N THR A 37 17.06 -6.07 16.98
CA THR A 37 17.02 -4.78 17.68
C THR A 37 16.00 -3.80 17.09
N SER A 38 15.42 -4.12 15.94
CA SER A 38 14.55 -3.22 15.21
C SER A 38 13.21 -3.81 14.80
N ASN A 39 12.79 -4.97 15.30
CA ASN A 39 11.47 -5.54 15.02
C ASN A 39 10.45 -5.16 16.12
N PRO A 40 9.34 -4.45 15.82
CA PRO A 40 8.96 -3.88 14.52
C PRO A 40 9.75 -2.60 14.17
N LYS A 41 10.05 -2.43 12.88
CA LYS A 41 10.83 -1.32 12.32
C LYS A 41 9.89 -0.28 11.70
N PRO A 42 9.83 0.96 12.22
CA PRO A 42 9.08 2.01 11.56
C PRO A 42 9.71 2.36 10.20
N ALA A 43 8.88 2.85 9.27
CA ALA A 43 9.38 3.38 8.00
C ALA A 43 10.27 4.61 8.23
N GLY A 44 11.32 4.75 7.42
CA GLY A 44 12.19 5.92 7.44
C GLY A 44 11.60 7.10 6.68
N THR A 45 10.73 6.81 5.71
CA THR A 45 9.94 7.80 4.97
C THR A 45 8.47 7.45 5.07
N LEU A 46 7.63 8.45 5.34
CA LEU A 46 6.18 8.38 5.26
C LEU A 46 5.69 9.45 4.28
N GLY A 47 4.76 9.06 3.42
CA GLY A 47 4.02 9.99 2.58
C GLY A 47 3.04 10.82 3.40
N ASP A 48 2.58 11.93 2.82
CA ASP A 48 1.56 12.77 3.45
C ASP A 48 0.29 11.96 3.75
N PHE A 49 -0.33 12.26 4.88
CA PHE A 49 -1.59 11.63 5.34
C PHE A 49 -1.50 10.10 5.53
N ILE A 50 -0.30 9.63 5.84
CA ILE A 50 -0.05 8.30 6.40
C ILE A 50 0.26 8.46 7.89
N ASP A 51 -0.56 7.85 8.74
CA ASP A 51 -0.41 7.93 10.20
C ASP A 51 0.76 7.08 10.70
N SER A 52 0.90 5.87 10.17
CA SER A 52 1.99 4.98 10.52
C SER A 52 2.32 3.98 9.41
N ALA A 53 3.59 3.58 9.36
CA ALA A 53 4.03 2.41 8.61
C ALA A 53 5.10 1.65 9.39
N SER A 54 4.93 0.33 9.49
CA SER A 54 5.86 -0.55 10.24
C SER A 54 6.15 -1.82 9.47
N LEU A 55 7.40 -2.28 9.55
CA LEU A 55 7.89 -3.57 9.03
C LEU A 55 8.12 -4.51 10.22
N ALA A 56 7.67 -5.76 10.13
CA ALA A 56 7.73 -6.74 11.20
C ALA A 56 8.05 -8.15 10.67
N LEU A 57 8.38 -9.05 11.59
CA LEU A 57 8.50 -10.49 11.31
C LEU A 57 7.24 -11.23 11.77
N GLY A 58 6.83 -12.24 11.01
CA GLY A 58 5.79 -13.18 11.41
C GLY A 58 6.23 -14.02 12.62
N ALA A 59 5.26 -14.54 13.36
CA ALA A 59 5.50 -15.27 14.61
C ALA A 59 6.33 -16.56 14.43
N GLY A 60 6.35 -17.11 13.21
CA GLY A 60 7.16 -18.29 12.87
C GLY A 60 8.64 -17.99 12.62
N ILE A 61 9.06 -16.72 12.67
CA ILE A 61 10.41 -16.30 12.29
C ILE A 61 11.24 -15.89 13.51
N THR A 62 12.41 -16.51 13.65
CA THR A 62 13.42 -16.09 14.62
C THR A 62 14.29 -15.01 14.00
N ALA A 63 14.23 -13.81 14.57
CA ALA A 63 14.97 -12.64 14.09
C ALA A 63 16.48 -12.87 14.00
N SER A 64 17.11 -12.38 12.93
CA SER A 64 18.56 -12.39 12.78
C SER A 64 19.21 -11.16 13.41
N SER A 65 20.37 -11.36 14.05
CA SER A 65 21.24 -10.28 14.53
C SER A 65 22.23 -9.79 13.47
N ALA A 66 22.16 -10.32 12.23
CA ALA A 66 23.02 -9.87 11.15
C ALA A 66 22.74 -8.39 10.83
N ALA A 67 23.81 -7.59 10.80
CA ALA A 67 23.75 -6.19 10.38
C ALA A 67 23.34 -6.07 8.91
N ASP A 68 22.80 -4.90 8.56
CA ASP A 68 22.36 -4.54 7.20
C ASP A 68 21.32 -5.50 6.63
N THR A 69 20.50 -6.08 7.51
CA THR A 69 19.42 -7.00 7.14
C THR A 69 18.21 -6.86 8.03
N PHE A 70 17.04 -7.10 7.44
CA PHE A 70 15.81 -7.31 8.20
C PHE A 70 15.18 -8.63 7.77
N GLY A 71 15.25 -9.64 8.65
CA GLY A 71 14.85 -11.00 8.35
C GLY A 71 15.28 -11.98 9.43
N GLY A 72 15.21 -13.28 9.13
CA GLY A 72 15.42 -14.31 10.13
C GLY A 72 15.46 -15.73 9.58
N SER A 73 15.63 -16.68 10.49
CA SER A 73 15.44 -18.12 10.24
C SER A 73 14.00 -18.52 10.55
N GLY A 74 13.56 -19.68 10.06
CA GLY A 74 12.18 -20.17 10.23
C GLY A 74 11.44 -20.42 8.92
N PHE A 75 11.97 -19.94 7.79
CA PHE A 75 11.44 -20.19 6.43
C PHE A 75 11.81 -21.59 5.92
N ASN A 76 11.36 -22.64 6.62
CA ASN A 76 11.69 -24.04 6.38
C ASN A 76 10.56 -24.85 5.72
N SER A 77 9.42 -24.22 5.44
CA SER A 77 8.30 -24.84 4.74
C SER A 77 8.65 -25.22 3.30
N THR A 78 7.98 -26.26 2.80
CA THR A 78 8.13 -26.74 1.41
C THR A 78 7.02 -26.28 0.46
N ALA A 79 6.02 -25.57 0.97
CA ALA A 79 4.90 -25.04 0.21
C ALA A 79 4.36 -23.77 0.86
N LEU A 80 3.71 -22.92 0.06
CA LEU A 80 3.07 -21.68 0.53
C LEU A 80 2.04 -21.95 1.63
N ALA A 81 1.18 -22.96 1.48
CA ALA A 81 0.15 -23.27 2.47
C ALA A 81 0.76 -23.54 3.87
N SER A 82 1.86 -24.29 3.93
CA SER A 82 2.58 -24.55 5.18
C SER A 82 3.25 -23.28 5.73
N ALA A 83 3.81 -22.45 4.86
CA ALA A 83 4.38 -21.16 5.25
C ALA A 83 3.33 -20.20 5.83
N ILE A 84 2.10 -20.21 5.28
CA ILE A 84 0.94 -19.47 5.80
C ILE A 84 0.58 -19.97 7.19
N THR A 85 0.35 -21.28 7.34
CA THR A 85 -0.03 -21.86 8.65
C THR A 85 1.06 -21.72 9.71
N GLY A 86 2.32 -21.62 9.30
CA GLY A 86 3.47 -21.46 10.17
C GLY A 86 3.89 -20.02 10.40
N ASP A 87 3.12 -19.02 9.93
CA ASP A 87 3.43 -17.59 10.04
C ASP A 87 4.86 -17.23 9.56
N GLN A 88 5.30 -17.86 8.46
CA GLN A 88 6.65 -17.72 7.91
C GLN A 88 6.71 -16.57 6.90
N TYR A 89 6.63 -15.34 7.41
CA TYR A 89 6.62 -14.13 6.59
C TYR A 89 7.40 -12.96 7.19
N LEU A 90 7.71 -11.98 6.34
CA LEU A 90 7.94 -10.59 6.75
C LEU A 90 6.69 -9.80 6.42
N SER A 91 6.27 -8.86 7.27
CA SER A 91 5.10 -8.03 6.98
C SER A 91 5.40 -6.55 7.06
N PHE A 92 4.67 -5.76 6.27
CA PHE A 92 4.63 -4.33 6.47
C PHE A 92 3.17 -3.85 6.47
N THR A 93 2.84 -2.97 7.41
CA THR A 93 1.50 -2.43 7.59
C THR A 93 1.52 -0.94 7.34
N ILE A 94 0.55 -0.45 6.58
CA ILE A 94 0.32 0.97 6.32
C ILE A 94 -1.01 1.38 6.92
N THR A 95 -1.02 2.44 7.70
CA THR A 95 -2.25 3.03 8.26
C THR A 95 -2.45 4.43 7.68
N PRO A 96 -3.47 4.64 6.83
CA PRO A 96 -3.87 5.97 6.41
C PRO A 96 -4.28 6.85 7.60
N THR A 97 -4.05 8.16 7.51
CA THR A 97 -4.63 9.11 8.46
C THR A 97 -6.16 9.09 8.35
N THR A 98 -6.84 9.23 9.48
CA THR A 98 -8.31 9.30 9.51
C THR A 98 -8.82 10.43 8.61
N GLY A 99 -9.84 10.14 7.80
CA GLY A 99 -10.38 11.08 6.80
C GLY A 99 -9.67 11.02 5.44
N TYR A 100 -8.68 10.14 5.28
CA TYR A 100 -7.98 9.91 4.02
C TYR A 100 -8.10 8.45 3.57
N ALA A 101 -7.96 8.25 2.26
CA ALA A 101 -7.95 6.95 1.61
C ALA A 101 -6.67 6.81 0.78
N VAL A 102 -6.09 5.62 0.81
CA VAL A 102 -4.87 5.28 0.08
C VAL A 102 -5.18 4.32 -1.06
N SER A 103 -4.60 4.60 -2.22
CA SER A 103 -4.65 3.74 -3.40
C SER A 103 -3.24 3.27 -3.74
N PHE A 104 -2.94 1.99 -3.50
CA PHE A 104 -1.59 1.45 -3.71
C PHE A 104 -1.33 1.20 -5.20
N THR A 105 -0.19 1.68 -5.71
CA THR A 105 0.15 1.59 -7.14
C THR A 105 1.28 0.63 -7.43
N SER A 106 2.34 0.64 -6.61
CA SER A 106 3.47 -0.28 -6.79
C SER A 106 4.20 -0.59 -5.50
N LEU A 107 4.83 -1.76 -5.49
CA LEU A 107 5.71 -2.23 -4.44
C LEU A 107 7.04 -2.63 -5.09
N SER A 108 8.16 -2.17 -4.52
CA SER A 108 9.49 -2.66 -4.88
C SER A 108 10.24 -3.15 -3.66
N LEU A 109 10.88 -4.31 -3.79
CA LEU A 109 11.64 -4.90 -2.69
C LEU A 109 12.87 -5.66 -3.17
N LEU A 110 13.89 -5.64 -2.33
CA LEU A 110 15.12 -6.41 -2.48
C LEU A 110 15.21 -7.45 -1.38
N SER A 111 15.29 -8.72 -1.77
CA SER A 111 15.33 -9.83 -0.82
C SER A 111 16.43 -10.83 -1.16
N GLY A 112 16.71 -11.71 -0.21
CA GLY A 112 17.63 -12.81 -0.42
C GLY A 112 17.76 -13.71 0.80
N VAL A 113 18.69 -14.65 0.69
CA VAL A 113 18.94 -15.68 1.68
C VAL A 113 20.39 -15.66 2.16
N SER A 114 20.69 -16.30 3.28
CA SER A 114 22.07 -16.38 3.79
C SER A 114 22.96 -17.34 3.00
N THR A 115 22.37 -18.37 2.40
CA THR A 115 23.06 -19.45 1.70
C THR A 115 22.22 -19.85 0.52
N ALA A 116 22.85 -20.05 -0.65
CA ALA A 116 22.14 -20.46 -1.85
C ALA A 116 21.33 -21.74 -1.61
N THR A 117 20.16 -21.82 -2.22
CA THR A 117 19.25 -22.97 -2.12
C THR A 117 18.85 -23.40 -3.52
N THR A 118 18.38 -24.63 -3.70
CA THR A 118 17.95 -25.10 -5.03
C THR A 118 16.88 -24.19 -5.63
N SER A 119 15.89 -23.81 -4.83
CA SER A 119 14.91 -22.77 -5.14
C SER A 119 14.31 -22.24 -3.85
N PHE A 120 14.32 -20.91 -3.70
CA PHE A 120 13.58 -20.19 -2.68
C PHE A 120 12.48 -19.39 -3.37
N HIS A 121 11.28 -19.41 -2.79
CA HIS A 121 10.09 -18.77 -3.31
C HIS A 121 9.64 -17.67 -2.37
N GLY A 122 9.19 -16.56 -2.94
CA GLY A 122 8.55 -15.46 -2.24
C GLY A 122 7.15 -15.23 -2.78
N GLU A 123 6.19 -15.01 -1.88
CA GLU A 123 4.80 -14.68 -2.22
C GLU A 123 4.35 -13.44 -1.46
N VAL A 124 3.78 -12.49 -2.19
CA VAL A 124 3.18 -11.29 -1.61
C VAL A 124 1.67 -11.47 -1.50
N LEU A 125 1.15 -11.38 -0.28
CA LEU A 125 -0.28 -11.36 0.02
C LEU A 125 -0.62 -10.10 0.81
N SER A 126 -1.92 -9.79 0.94
CA SER A 126 -2.38 -8.64 1.71
C SER A 126 -3.65 -8.95 2.50
N SER A 127 -3.82 -8.29 3.65
CA SER A 127 -5.06 -8.33 4.42
C SER A 127 -6.28 -7.88 3.63
N ALA A 128 -6.09 -7.08 2.57
CA ALA A 128 -7.17 -6.61 1.70
C ALA A 128 -7.72 -7.70 0.76
N THR A 129 -6.88 -8.66 0.34
CA THR A 129 -7.27 -9.77 -0.54
C THR A 129 -7.41 -11.09 0.20
N GLY A 130 -6.78 -11.22 1.37
CA GLY A 130 -6.72 -12.44 2.16
C GLY A 130 -5.29 -12.98 2.32
N PHE A 131 -5.08 -13.80 3.35
CA PHE A 131 -3.83 -14.52 3.57
C PHE A 131 -3.99 -16.00 3.24
N ASP A 132 -4.40 -16.28 2.01
CA ASP A 132 -4.61 -17.62 1.48
C ASP A 132 -3.94 -17.77 0.11
N SER A 133 -3.61 -19.00 -0.29
CA SER A 133 -2.89 -19.26 -1.54
C SER A 133 -3.63 -18.79 -2.81
N GLY A 134 -4.93 -18.51 -2.74
CA GLY A 134 -5.71 -17.97 -3.86
C GLY A 134 -5.65 -16.45 -3.98
N ALA A 135 -5.18 -15.75 -2.95
CA ALA A 135 -5.13 -14.29 -2.85
C ALA A 135 -3.75 -13.68 -3.21
N SER A 136 -2.94 -14.44 -3.95
CA SER A 136 -1.63 -14.03 -4.46
C SER A 136 -1.68 -12.68 -5.17
N LEU A 137 -0.87 -11.72 -4.70
CA LEU A 137 -0.60 -10.48 -5.42
C LEU A 137 0.60 -10.61 -6.34
N TYR A 138 1.60 -11.37 -5.92
CA TYR A 138 2.83 -11.58 -6.68
C TYR A 138 3.66 -12.75 -6.15
N SER A 139 4.12 -13.62 -7.06
CA SER A 139 4.99 -14.74 -6.78
C SER A 139 6.33 -14.60 -7.49
N TYR A 140 7.43 -14.95 -6.83
CA TYR A 140 8.75 -15.03 -7.46
C TYR A 140 9.61 -16.14 -6.86
N SER A 141 10.66 -16.55 -7.58
CA SER A 141 11.61 -17.56 -7.10
C SER A 141 13.04 -17.26 -7.52
N PHE A 142 14.01 -17.70 -6.73
CA PHE A 142 15.44 -17.54 -7.01
C PHE A 142 16.27 -18.63 -6.32
N SER A 143 17.46 -18.91 -6.87
CA SER A 143 18.36 -19.98 -6.36
C SER A 143 19.69 -19.47 -5.82
N SER A 144 20.05 -18.21 -6.09
CA SER A 144 21.25 -17.58 -5.54
C SER A 144 21.00 -17.06 -4.12
N THR A 145 22.00 -16.46 -3.48
CA THR A 145 21.82 -15.78 -2.19
C THR A 145 21.00 -14.48 -2.29
N SER A 146 20.70 -14.04 -3.52
CA SER A 146 20.26 -12.68 -3.82
C SER A 146 19.17 -12.71 -4.87
N ALA A 147 17.94 -12.40 -4.50
CA ALA A 147 16.87 -12.22 -5.48
C ALA A 147 17.17 -10.97 -6.34
N PRO A 148 16.77 -10.97 -7.62
CA PRO A 148 16.66 -9.74 -8.40
C PRO A 148 15.71 -8.74 -7.71
N LEU A 149 15.79 -7.46 -8.09
CA LEU A 149 14.79 -6.47 -7.69
C LEU A 149 13.40 -6.95 -8.14
N GLN A 150 12.46 -7.00 -7.20
CA GLN A 150 11.05 -7.27 -7.53
C GLN A 150 10.32 -5.94 -7.66
N SER A 151 9.58 -5.77 -8.75
CA SER A 151 8.74 -4.60 -9.02
C SER A 151 7.34 -5.07 -9.33
N ILE A 152 6.40 -4.71 -8.47
CA ILE A 152 5.06 -5.27 -8.41
C ILE A 152 4.05 -4.15 -8.67
N THR A 153 3.14 -4.35 -9.62
CA THR A 153 2.05 -3.40 -9.91
C THR A 153 0.81 -3.78 -9.10
N LEU A 154 0.30 -2.83 -8.31
CA LEU A 154 -0.84 -3.01 -7.41
C LEU A 154 -2.09 -2.26 -7.88
N SER A 155 -1.96 -1.34 -8.84
CA SER A 155 -3.06 -0.49 -9.32
C SER A 155 -4.23 -1.29 -9.94
N GLY A 156 -3.99 -2.51 -10.41
CA GLY A 156 -5.02 -3.41 -10.94
C GLY A 156 -5.81 -4.16 -9.87
N VAL A 157 -5.41 -4.09 -8.60
CA VAL A 157 -6.03 -4.82 -7.49
C VAL A 157 -7.05 -3.92 -6.81
N SER A 158 -8.33 -4.13 -7.11
CA SER A 158 -9.43 -3.27 -6.64
C SER A 158 -9.52 -3.17 -5.11
N ALA A 159 -9.22 -4.25 -4.39
CA ALA A 159 -9.22 -4.28 -2.93
C ALA A 159 -8.13 -3.39 -2.29
N LEU A 160 -7.12 -2.98 -3.08
CA LEU A 160 -6.03 -2.10 -2.66
C LEU A 160 -6.24 -0.63 -3.06
N GLN A 161 -7.43 -0.28 -3.57
CA GLN A 161 -7.75 1.08 -3.97
C GLN A 161 -8.72 1.74 -3.00
N ASN A 162 -8.49 3.02 -2.70
CA ASN A 162 -9.30 3.84 -1.79
C ASN A 162 -9.47 3.23 -0.39
N VAL A 163 -8.41 2.60 0.13
CA VAL A 163 -8.45 1.95 1.44
C VAL A 163 -8.30 2.98 2.55
N THR A 164 -9.24 3.01 3.50
CA THR A 164 -9.29 3.98 4.60
C THR A 164 -8.77 3.42 5.92
N GLY A 165 -8.52 2.12 6.00
CA GLY A 165 -8.04 1.43 7.20
C GLY A 165 -6.64 0.85 7.02
N PRO A 166 -6.05 0.28 8.09
CA PRO A 166 -4.76 -0.37 8.00
C PRO A 166 -4.76 -1.52 6.98
N VAL A 167 -3.72 -1.57 6.15
CA VAL A 167 -3.46 -2.68 5.23
C VAL A 167 -2.13 -3.31 5.57
N GLU A 168 -2.16 -4.60 5.89
CA GLU A 168 -0.96 -5.42 6.06
C GLU A 168 -0.64 -6.12 4.74
N PHE A 169 0.62 -6.06 4.33
CA PHE A 169 1.19 -6.88 3.29
C PHE A 169 2.14 -7.90 3.93
N ARG A 170 2.12 -9.14 3.43
CA ARG A 170 2.99 -10.22 3.91
C ARG A 170 3.77 -10.80 2.75
N ILE A 171 5.08 -10.93 2.95
CA ILE A 171 6.01 -11.61 2.06
C ILE A 171 6.33 -12.96 2.69
N TYR A 172 5.62 -14.00 2.27
CA TYR A 172 5.87 -15.37 2.70
C TYR A 172 7.07 -15.95 1.96
N GLY A 173 7.83 -16.81 2.66
CA GLY A 173 8.98 -17.49 2.08
C GLY A 173 8.92 -19.00 2.28
N TRP A 174 9.18 -19.78 1.23
CA TRP A 174 9.32 -21.24 1.29
C TRP A 174 10.34 -21.71 0.25
N ARG A 175 10.60 -23.02 0.19
CA ARG A 175 11.65 -23.61 -0.67
C ARG A 175 11.28 -25.01 -1.11
N ASP A 176 11.87 -25.53 -2.17
CA ASP A 176 11.50 -26.89 -2.65
C ASP A 176 11.92 -28.00 -1.67
N THR A 177 13.00 -27.78 -0.92
CA THR A 177 13.54 -28.72 0.07
C THR A 177 13.83 -27.98 1.37
N GLY A 178 13.34 -28.50 2.49
CA GLY A 178 13.57 -27.91 3.82
C GLY A 178 15.04 -27.57 4.09
N GLY A 179 15.29 -26.53 4.89
CA GLY A 179 16.65 -26.05 5.13
C GLY A 179 16.71 -24.94 6.19
N THR A 180 17.92 -24.51 6.51
CA THR A 180 18.22 -23.60 7.63
C THR A 180 18.62 -22.19 7.20
N SER A 181 18.72 -21.91 5.90
CA SER A 181 19.08 -20.57 5.43
C SER A 181 18.03 -19.54 5.85
N THR A 182 18.47 -18.32 6.16
CA THR A 182 17.58 -17.20 6.50
C THR A 182 16.91 -16.65 5.25
N PHE A 183 15.81 -15.91 5.42
CA PHE A 183 15.27 -15.01 4.40
C PHE A 183 15.18 -13.60 4.99
N ARG A 184 15.52 -12.61 4.16
CA ARG A 184 15.73 -11.23 4.59
C ARG A 184 15.48 -10.24 3.47
N LEU A 185 15.05 -9.03 3.84
CA LEU A 185 15.29 -7.85 3.04
C LEU A 185 16.78 -7.51 3.11
N ARG A 186 17.34 -7.14 1.95
CA ARG A 186 18.76 -6.83 1.80
C ARG A 186 18.93 -5.32 1.75
N SER A 187 19.99 -4.82 2.37
CA SER A 187 20.42 -3.44 2.19
C SER A 187 21.24 -3.27 0.90
N LEU A 188 20.79 -2.37 0.04
CA LEU A 188 21.54 -1.77 -1.07
C LEU A 188 21.54 -0.24 -0.89
N THR A 189 21.99 0.50 -1.90
CA THR A 189 21.97 1.96 -1.85
C THR A 189 20.54 2.48 -1.98
N GLY A 190 20.09 3.19 -0.95
CA GLY A 190 18.74 3.76 -0.90
C GLY A 190 17.70 2.74 -0.45
N SER A 191 16.44 3.16 -0.35
CA SER A 191 15.40 2.36 0.31
C SER A 191 15.18 0.98 -0.32
N ASP A 192 15.20 -0.05 0.52
CA ASP A 192 15.19 -1.46 0.11
C ASP A 192 13.79 -2.06 -0.03
N LEU A 193 12.82 -1.41 0.62
CA LEU A 193 11.39 -1.69 0.51
C LEU A 193 10.68 -0.37 0.32
N VAL A 194 9.99 -0.22 -0.81
CA VAL A 194 9.28 1.01 -1.17
C VAL A 194 7.89 0.67 -1.63
N LEU A 195 6.91 1.35 -1.04
CA LEU A 195 5.52 1.29 -1.43
C LEU A 195 5.09 2.66 -1.96
N ASN A 196 4.52 2.66 -3.16
CA ASN A 196 4.01 3.86 -3.82
C ASN A 196 2.50 3.78 -3.97
N GLY A 197 1.90 4.96 -4.10
CA GLY A 197 0.48 5.08 -4.35
C GLY A 197 0.03 6.52 -4.34
N THR A 198 -1.25 6.72 -4.11
CA THR A 198 -1.84 8.05 -4.00
C THR A 198 -2.71 8.12 -2.76
N VAL A 199 -2.89 9.33 -2.23
CA VAL A 199 -3.68 9.58 -1.03
C VAL A 199 -4.67 10.69 -1.33
N SER A 200 -5.95 10.44 -1.05
CA SER A 200 -7.04 11.37 -1.31
C SER A 200 -7.88 11.58 -0.06
N ALA A 201 -8.46 12.77 0.09
CA ALA A 201 -9.38 13.05 1.17
C ALA A 201 -10.71 12.30 0.94
N VAL A 202 -11.23 11.67 1.98
CA VAL A 202 -12.56 11.06 1.97
C VAL A 202 -13.57 12.14 2.31
N PRO A 203 -14.49 12.52 1.40
CA PRO A 203 -15.44 13.57 1.70
C PRO A 203 -16.39 13.16 2.83
N GLU A 204 -16.55 14.02 3.83
CA GLU A 204 -17.49 13.75 4.92
C GLU A 204 -18.94 13.66 4.42
N PRO A 205 -19.80 12.85 5.05
CA PRO A 205 -21.23 12.76 4.69
C PRO A 205 -21.95 14.12 4.67
N SER A 206 -21.55 15.04 5.56
CA SER A 206 -22.06 16.41 5.63
C SER A 206 -21.73 17.23 4.38
N THR A 207 -20.57 17.01 3.77
CA THR A 207 -20.14 17.65 2.51
C THR A 207 -21.06 17.25 1.36
N TYR A 208 -21.40 15.96 1.26
CA TYR A 208 -22.38 15.49 0.28
C TYR A 208 -23.76 16.10 0.52
N ALA A 209 -24.21 16.14 1.77
CA ALA A 209 -25.50 16.76 2.13
C ALA A 209 -25.54 18.26 1.80
N ALA A 210 -24.45 18.99 2.04
CA ALA A 210 -24.33 20.40 1.72
C ALA A 210 -24.35 20.65 0.20
N ILE A 211 -23.63 19.82 -0.58
CA ILE A 211 -23.62 19.91 -2.05
C ILE A 211 -25.02 19.63 -2.61
N LEU A 212 -25.67 18.55 -2.17
CA LEU A 212 -27.02 18.21 -2.61
C LEU A 212 -28.02 19.31 -2.18
N GLY A 213 -27.91 19.80 -0.95
CA GLY A 213 -28.68 20.93 -0.45
C GLY A 213 -28.52 22.18 -1.32
N ALA A 214 -27.30 22.55 -1.67
CA ALA A 214 -27.03 23.70 -2.54
C ALA A 214 -27.60 23.52 -3.95
N LEU A 215 -27.46 22.32 -4.54
CA LEU A 215 -28.00 22.01 -5.86
C LEU A 215 -29.53 22.05 -5.89
N THR A 216 -30.20 21.50 -4.86
CA THR A 216 -31.66 21.58 -4.75
C THR A 216 -32.13 23.03 -4.61
N LEU A 217 -31.45 23.85 -3.80
CA LEU A 217 -31.78 25.26 -3.61
C LEU A 217 -31.62 26.05 -4.93
N ALA A 218 -30.55 25.81 -5.67
CA ALA A 218 -30.31 26.42 -6.97
C ALA A 218 -31.38 26.01 -8.00
N GLY A 219 -31.76 24.72 -8.03
CA GLY A 219 -32.85 24.21 -8.85
C GLY A 219 -34.19 24.90 -8.57
N VAL A 220 -34.55 25.01 -7.29
CA VAL A 220 -35.77 25.70 -6.85
C VAL A 220 -35.74 27.19 -7.21
N ALA A 221 -34.62 27.87 -6.99
CA ALA A 221 -34.47 29.28 -7.33
C ALA A 221 -34.60 29.53 -8.84
N MET A 222 -33.99 28.67 -9.67
CA MET A 222 -34.13 28.72 -11.14
C MET A 222 -35.57 28.46 -11.58
N HIS A 223 -36.25 27.48 -10.98
CA HIS A 223 -37.65 27.18 -11.27
C HIS A 223 -38.58 28.35 -10.94
N ARG A 224 -38.38 28.98 -9.76
CA ARG A 224 -39.16 30.15 -9.34
C ARG A 224 -38.95 31.34 -10.27
N ARG A 225 -37.71 31.61 -10.69
CA ARG A 225 -37.38 32.68 -11.65
C ARG A 225 -37.97 32.43 -13.04
N ARG A 226 -38.00 31.19 -13.52
CA ARG A 226 -38.62 30.84 -14.81
C ARG A 226 -40.13 31.04 -14.81
N ARG A 227 -40.80 30.82 -13.66
CA ARG A 227 -42.24 31.07 -13.52
C ARG A 227 -42.61 32.55 -13.46
N SER A 228 -41.74 33.41 -12.92
CA SER A 228 -42.02 34.85 -12.84
C SER A 228 -41.85 35.60 -14.17
N ILE A 229 -41.09 35.06 -15.12
CA ILE A 229 -40.89 35.67 -16.46
C ILE A 229 -42.00 35.29 -17.45
N ARG A 230 -42.77 34.23 -17.17
CA ARG A 230 -43.88 33.75 -18.02
C ARG A 230 -45.25 34.31 -17.64
N ARG A 231 -45.31 35.23 -16.67
CA ARG A 231 -46.51 36.01 -16.31
C ARG A 231 -46.27 37.44 -16.73
#